data_AF-A0A816FAW3-F1
#
_entry.id   AF-A0A816FAW3-F1
#
_cell.length_a   1.000
_cell.length_b   1.000
_cell.length_c   1.000
_cell.angle_alpha   90.00
_cell.angle_beta   90.00
_cell.angle_gamma   90.00
#
_symmetry.space_group_name_H-M   'P 1'
#
loop_
_entity.id
_entity.type
_entity.pdbx_description
1 polymer ?
#
loop_
_entity_poly.entity_id
_entity_poly.type
_entity_poly.pdbx_seq_one_letter_code
_entity_poly.pdbx_strand_id
1 'polypeptide(L)'
;MVQIWLQDVHSYTNIFADMQLNHFYYWLQSTKNLLYEPALKRTIQVSMRKLLTTIYGNLNKIILSTKRWSLIDTRLYIKVILEHLQLKDLTSTICSELISIYHCL
;
A
#
# COMPACT_ATOMS: atom_id res chain seq x y z
N MET A 1 -16.39 4.49 -10.04
CA MET A 1 -16.53 3.16 -9.42
C MET A 1 -15.54 3.00 -8.27
N VAL A 2 -14.26 2.66 -8.50
CA VAL A 2 -13.28 2.46 -7.40
C VAL A 2 -13.10 3.69 -6.50
N GLN A 3 -13.13 4.91 -7.08
CA GLN A 3 -13.03 6.16 -6.32
C GLN A 3 -14.19 6.36 -5.32
N ILE A 4 -15.40 5.88 -5.65
CA ILE A 4 -16.57 5.99 -4.78
C ILE A 4 -16.42 5.03 -3.60
N TRP A 5 -15.96 3.78 -3.86
CA TRP A 5 -15.66 2.84 -2.77
C TRP A 5 -14.56 3.36 -1.84
N LEU A 6 -13.52 3.99 -2.38
CA LEU A 6 -12.46 4.61 -1.58
C LEU A 6 -12.99 5.75 -0.71
N GLN A 7 -13.85 6.60 -1.26
CA GLN A 7 -14.51 7.66 -0.50
C GLN A 7 -15.43 7.08 0.58
N ASP A 8 -16.16 6.00 0.28
CA ASP A 8 -17.08 5.37 1.24
C ASP A 8 -16.35 4.68 2.40
N VAL A 9 -15.19 4.08 2.14
CA VAL A 9 -14.33 3.54 3.19
C VAL A 9 -13.76 4.67 4.06
N HIS A 10 -13.30 5.76 3.44
CA HIS A 10 -12.66 6.86 4.15
C HIS A 10 -13.66 7.71 4.98
N SER A 11 -14.79 8.06 4.38
CA SER A 11 -15.77 8.97 4.99
C SER A 11 -16.83 8.27 5.85
N TYR A 12 -17.20 7.03 5.51
CA TYR A 12 -18.32 6.34 6.15
C TYR A 12 -17.93 5.01 6.82
N THR A 13 -16.62 4.68 6.86
CA THR A 13 -16.09 3.41 7.41
C THR A 13 -16.89 2.19 6.95
N ASN A 14 -17.33 2.20 5.68
CA ASN A 14 -18.22 1.19 5.15
C ASN A 14 -17.48 -0.14 4.91
N ILE A 15 -17.79 -1.14 5.73
CA ILE A 15 -17.19 -2.49 5.68
C ILE A 15 -17.45 -3.18 4.34
N PHE A 16 -18.60 -2.94 3.69
CA PHE A 16 -18.92 -3.55 2.39
C PHE A 16 -18.06 -2.96 1.27
N ALA A 17 -17.81 -1.65 1.31
CA ALA A 17 -16.92 -0.99 0.35
C ALA A 17 -15.48 -1.51 0.50
N ASP A 18 -15.05 -1.79 1.74
CA ASP A 18 -13.72 -2.37 2.01
C ASP A 18 -13.62 -3.83 1.50
N MET A 19 -14.64 -4.65 1.72
CA MET A 19 -14.71 -5.99 1.12
C MET A 19 -14.71 -5.96 -0.41
N GLN A 20 -15.40 -4.99 -1.02
CA GLN A 20 -15.41 -4.80 -2.48
C GLN A 20 -14.04 -4.38 -3.01
N LEU A 21 -13.33 -3.49 -2.32
CA LEU A 21 -11.97 -3.10 -2.67
C LEU A 21 -11.00 -4.29 -2.57
N ASN A 22 -11.09 -5.08 -1.50
CA ASN A 22 -10.30 -6.29 -1.36
C ASN A 22 -10.60 -7.32 -2.45
N HIS A 23 -11.87 -7.52 -2.80
CA HIS A 23 -12.24 -8.42 -3.89
C HIS A 23 -11.72 -7.92 -5.24
N PHE A 24 -11.83 -6.62 -5.50
CA PHE A 24 -11.28 -5.98 -6.71
C PHE A 24 -9.76 -6.16 -6.80
N TYR A 25 -9.06 -6.04 -5.67
CA TYR A 25 -7.63 -6.30 -5.57
C TYR A 25 -7.28 -7.75 -5.91
N TYR A 26 -7.95 -8.74 -5.30
CA TYR A 26 -7.73 -10.16 -5.63
C TYR A 26 -8.07 -10.44 -7.09
N TRP A 27 -9.09 -9.76 -7.62
CA TRP A 27 -9.49 -9.91 -9.00
C TRP A 27 -8.42 -9.45 -9.98
N LEU A 28 -7.74 -8.33 -9.70
CA LEU A 28 -6.60 -7.83 -10.49
C LEU A 28 -5.38 -8.75 -10.44
N GLN A 29 -5.19 -9.48 -9.34
CA GLN A 29 -4.02 -10.35 -9.17
C GLN A 29 -4.18 -11.68 -9.90
N SER A 30 -5.39 -12.24 -9.93
CA SER A 30 -5.73 -13.52 -10.54
C SER A 30 -5.75 -13.45 -12.07
N THR A 31 -4.98 -14.33 -12.72
CA THR A 31 -4.95 -14.47 -14.19
C THR A 31 -6.11 -15.31 -14.74
N LYS A 32 -6.94 -15.91 -13.87
CA LYS A 32 -8.03 -16.83 -14.25
C LYS A 32 -9.39 -16.15 -14.28
N ASN A 33 -9.45 -14.85 -14.00
CA ASN A 33 -10.71 -14.14 -13.88
C ASN A 33 -11.24 -13.70 -15.24
N LEU A 34 -12.55 -13.75 -15.39
CA LEU A 34 -13.26 -13.20 -16.54
C LEU A 34 -12.94 -11.69 -16.59
N LEU A 35 -12.37 -11.21 -17.70
CA LEU A 35 -11.89 -9.84 -17.93
C LEU A 35 -10.50 -9.49 -17.32
N TYR A 36 -9.62 -10.47 -17.10
CA TYR A 36 -8.24 -10.17 -16.72
C TYR A 36 -7.48 -9.36 -17.79
N GLU A 37 -7.13 -8.12 -17.46
CA GLU A 37 -6.35 -7.22 -18.32
C GLU A 37 -4.87 -7.15 -17.88
N PRO A 38 -3.92 -7.76 -18.61
CA PRO A 38 -2.51 -7.77 -18.24
C PRO A 38 -1.86 -6.38 -18.30
N ALA A 39 -2.40 -5.48 -19.12
CA ALA A 39 -1.94 -4.10 -19.22
C ALA A 39 -2.23 -3.32 -17.93
N LEU A 40 -3.42 -3.47 -17.36
CA LEU A 40 -3.83 -2.80 -16.13
C LEU A 40 -2.96 -3.23 -14.94
N LYS A 41 -2.72 -4.53 -14.78
CA LYS A 41 -1.83 -5.06 -13.75
C LYS A 41 -0.42 -4.50 -13.86
N ARG A 42 0.13 -4.41 -15.08
CA ARG A 42 1.46 -3.82 -15.32
C ARG A 42 1.49 -2.34 -14.96
N THR A 43 0.48 -1.56 -15.35
CA THR A 43 0.40 -0.13 -15.02
C THR A 43 0.40 0.11 -13.52
N ILE A 44 -0.39 -0.65 -12.76
CA ILE A 44 -0.42 -0.57 -11.30
C ILE A 44 0.97 -0.93 -10.72
N GLN A 45 1.60 -2.01 -11.19
CA GLN A 45 2.94 -2.40 -10.73
C GLN A 45 4.03 -1.36 -11.04
N VAL A 46 3.93 -0.65 -12.17
CA VAL A 46 4.85 0.43 -12.53
C VAL A 46 4.62 1.64 -11.63
N SER A 47 3.37 2.02 -11.37
CA SER A 47 3.04 3.10 -10.44
C SER A 47 3.52 2.80 -9.02
N MET A 48 3.32 1.56 -8.53
CA MET A 48 3.83 1.15 -7.21
C MET A 48 5.35 1.18 -7.14
N ARG A 49 6.06 0.73 -8.20
CA ARG A 49 7.52 0.85 -8.26
C ARG A 49 7.99 2.30 -8.28
N LYS A 50 7.28 3.21 -8.96
CA LYS A 50 7.58 4.65 -8.93
C LYS A 50 7.36 5.27 -7.56
N LEU A 51 6.38 4.79 -6.79
CA LEU A 51 6.13 5.25 -5.42
C LEU A 51 7.13 4.66 -4.41
N LEU A 52 7.70 3.49 -4.67
CA LEU A 52 8.49 2.70 -3.73
C LEU A 52 9.93 2.51 -4.23
N THR A 53 10.79 3.49 -3.98
CA THR A 53 12.21 3.48 -4.40
C THR A 53 13.14 2.71 -3.45
N THR A 54 12.63 2.11 -2.37
CA THR A 54 13.46 1.44 -1.36
C THR A 54 12.98 0.02 -1.03
N ILE A 55 13.66 -0.94 -1.69
CA ILE A 55 14.02 -2.30 -1.27
C ILE A 55 13.02 -3.43 -1.58
N TYR A 56 11.74 -3.39 -1.21
CA TYR A 56 10.74 -4.34 -1.77
C TYR A 56 9.31 -3.85 -1.52
N GLY A 57 8.53 -3.70 -2.60
CA GLY A 57 7.15 -3.24 -2.55
C GLY A 57 6.20 -4.21 -3.23
N ASN A 58 5.28 -4.80 -2.47
CA ASN A 58 4.08 -5.44 -2.96
C ASN A 58 2.87 -4.52 -2.69
N LEU A 59 1.77 -4.71 -3.39
CA LEU A 59 0.56 -3.88 -3.28
C LEU A 59 0.03 -3.77 -1.84
N ASN A 60 0.21 -4.82 -1.03
CA ASN A 60 -0.24 -4.86 0.37
C ASN A 60 0.89 -4.74 1.40
N LYS A 61 2.16 -4.77 1.00
CA LYS A 61 3.30 -4.81 1.92
C LYS A 61 4.48 -4.04 1.37
N ILE A 62 4.98 -3.09 2.16
CA ILE A 62 6.19 -2.33 1.86
C ILE A 62 7.25 -2.75 2.87
N ILE A 63 8.42 -3.19 2.37
CA ILE A 63 9.57 -3.54 3.19
C ILE A 63 10.64 -2.49 2.95
N LEU A 64 10.93 -1.73 4.00
CA LEU A 64 12.01 -0.75 4.04
C LEU A 64 13.20 -1.37 4.75
N SER A 65 14.38 -1.35 4.14
CA SER A 65 15.63 -1.60 4.85
C SER A 65 16.34 -0.27 5.10
N THR A 66 16.82 -0.13 6.33
CA THR A 66 17.48 1.06 6.85
C THR A 66 18.82 0.63 7.41
N LYS A 67 19.85 1.48 7.27
CA LYS A 67 21.20 1.23 7.79
C LYS A 67 21.35 1.60 9.28
N ARG A 68 20.26 1.91 9.99
CA ARG A 68 20.30 2.33 11.39
C ARG A 68 20.37 1.11 12.31
N TRP A 69 21.23 1.19 13.33
CA TRP A 69 21.52 0.09 14.24
C TRP A 69 20.57 0.06 15.45
N SER A 70 19.93 1.19 15.77
CA SER A 70 18.98 1.32 16.87
C SER A 70 17.55 1.07 16.39
N LEU A 71 16.82 0.20 17.11
CA LEU A 71 15.40 -0.06 16.89
C LEU A 71 14.54 1.20 17.11
N ILE A 72 14.92 2.04 18.08
CA ILE A 72 14.19 3.27 18.43
C ILE A 72 14.31 4.29 17.30
N ASP A 73 15.53 4.49 16.80
CA ASP A 73 15.79 5.43 15.71
C ASP A 73 15.17 4.96 14.40
N THR A 74 15.13 3.64 14.19
CA THR A 74 14.45 3.01 13.05
C THR A 74 12.94 3.25 13.12
N ARG A 75 12.33 3.09 14.30
CA ARG A 75 10.90 3.34 14.49
C ARG A 75 10.54 4.81 14.25
N LEU A 76 11.33 5.74 14.78
CA LEU A 76 11.12 7.18 14.56
C LEU A 76 11.30 7.55 13.09
N TYR A 77 12.31 7.00 12.42
CA TYR A 77 12.54 7.23 11.00
C TYR A 77 11.38 6.72 10.14
N ILE A 78 10.86 5.53 10.42
CA ILE A 78 9.69 5.00 9.71
C ILE A 78 8.46 5.86 9.98
N LYS A 79 8.25 6.33 11.20
CA LYS A 79 7.12 7.21 11.53
C LYS A 79 7.16 8.51 10.72
N VAL A 80 8.33 9.13 10.61
CA VAL A 80 8.53 10.33 9.78
C VAL A 80 8.26 10.04 8.30
N ILE A 81 8.72 8.89 7.78
CA ILE A 81 8.41 8.48 6.40
C ILE A 81 6.90 8.29 6.21
N LEU A 82 6.21 7.65 7.16
CA LEU A 82 4.76 7.44 7.10
C LEU A 82 4.01 8.78 7.09
N GLU A 83 4.41 9.74 7.93
CA GLU A 83 3.84 11.09 7.95
C GLU A 83 4.07 11.81 6.60
N HIS A 84 5.28 11.72 6.04
CA HIS A 84 5.57 12.29 4.72
C HIS A 84 4.81 11.61 3.57
N LEU A 85 4.56 10.31 3.67
CA LEU A 85 3.72 9.60 2.72
C LEU A 85 2.26 10.08 2.84
N GLN A 86 1.73 10.22 4.04
CA GLN A 86 0.35 10.72 4.24
C GLN A 86 0.16 12.15 3.73
N LEU A 87 1.19 13.01 3.83
CA LEU A 87 1.16 14.38 3.32
C LEU A 87 1.21 14.48 1.79
N LYS A 88 1.62 13.42 1.10
CA LYS A 88 1.62 13.38 -0.36
C LYS A 88 0.19 13.05 -0.83
N ASP A 89 -0.43 13.94 -1.60
CA ASP A 89 -1.85 13.88 -2.02
C ASP A 89 -2.31 12.53 -2.64
N LEU A 90 -1.36 11.70 -3.10
CA LEU A 90 -1.61 10.36 -3.64
C LEU A 90 -1.97 9.29 -2.59
N THR A 91 -1.74 9.56 -1.30
CA THR A 91 -1.79 8.56 -0.22
C THR A 91 -2.68 8.98 0.95
N SER A 92 -3.40 10.10 0.83
CA SER A 92 -4.35 10.60 1.84
C SER A 92 -5.46 9.60 2.19
N THR A 93 -5.77 8.68 1.27
CA THR A 93 -6.80 7.64 1.47
C THR A 93 -6.25 6.32 2.01
N ILE A 94 -4.93 6.14 2.07
CA ILE A 94 -4.30 4.86 2.40
C ILE A 94 -3.84 4.88 3.86
N CYS A 95 -4.46 4.06 4.70
CA CYS A 95 -4.01 3.88 6.08
C CYS A 95 -2.82 2.91 6.11
N SER A 96 -1.61 3.45 6.19
CA SER A 96 -0.37 2.67 6.29
C SER A 96 0.05 2.50 7.75
N GLU A 97 -0.02 1.28 8.26
CA GLU A 97 0.44 0.94 9.62
C GLU A 97 1.76 0.16 9.60
N LEU A 98 2.59 0.39 10.64
CA LEU A 98 3.80 -0.39 10.86
C LEU A 98 3.44 -1.77 11.43
N ILE A 99 3.56 -2.82 10.62
CA ILE A 99 3.17 -4.18 11.03
C ILE A 99 4.28 -4.90 11.81
N SER A 100 5.54 -4.81 11.38
CA SER A 100 6.65 -5.55 12.03
C SER A 100 8.01 -4.92 11.72
N ILE A 101 8.93 -4.95 12.70
CA ILE A 101 10.35 -4.61 12.52
C ILE A 101 11.17 -5.89 12.62
N TYR A 102 12.00 -6.17 11.61
CA TYR A 102 12.91 -7.30 11.60
C TYR A 102 14.32 -6.79 11.90
N HIS A 103 14.95 -7.32 12.96
CA HIS A 103 16.38 -7.12 13.21
C HIS A 103 17.13 -8.28 12.54
N CYS A 104 17.94 -7.99 11.52
CA CYS A 104 18.83 -8.99 10.95
C CYS A 104 20.05 -9.09 11.87
N LEU A 105 20.16 -10.19 12.62
CA LEU A 105 21.33 -10.54 13.45
C LEU A 105 22.45 -11.09 12.57
#